data_AF-A0A8B6EI26-F1
#
_entry.id   AF-A0A8B6EI26-F1
#
_cell.length_a   1.000
_cell.length_b   1.000
_cell.length_c   1.000
_cell.angle_alpha   90.00
_cell.angle_beta   90.00
_cell.angle_gamma   90.00
#
_symmetry.space_group_name_H-M   'P 1'
#
loop_
_entity.id
_entity.type
_entity.pdbx_description
1 polymer ?
#
loop_
_entity_poly.entity_id
_entity_poly.type
_entity_poly.pdbx_seq_one_letter_code
_entity_poly.pdbx_strand_id
1 'polypeptide(L)'
;MNKINQIWHKASKRLKGHMLADLYADLKIQDGLELQLKRLKSEDMDKGGMKEAEVRIKLRDIVNKYNLQDVIHIPDVTGTNEAFSNDIPPDFKDKKLQKLWEKAGDSGFSDEEMENLKKEFWHQQLKLDEYDLLKDGFKSISDLDMIDNSLDGFNYDKKNKNLKSMNKDIKDGYENLATLGSKKHFEDDELEFKDKRVYELYAMARKSNMTEAELQSFMEELRHFEHRIDKHEYLKEEVQIAENVLRRETKDGEMPQKHVLLKQKANEYGSKVKKYHAELQKKVNKALAGHIEL
;
A
#
# COMPACT_ATOMS: atom_id res chain seq x y z
N MET A 1 -9.90 -16.49 12.11
CA MET A 1 -10.67 -17.44 12.96
C MET A 1 -10.59 -18.90 12.50
N ASN A 2 -11.17 -19.32 11.37
CA ASN A 2 -11.17 -20.76 11.02
C ASN A 2 -9.76 -21.36 10.76
N LYS A 3 -8.83 -20.56 10.20
CA LYS A 3 -7.44 -20.98 9.94
C LYS A 3 -6.62 -21.20 11.24
N ILE A 4 -6.71 -20.29 12.20
CA ILE A 4 -5.98 -20.38 13.50
C ILE A 4 -6.39 -21.63 14.28
N ASN A 5 -7.69 -21.90 14.34
CA ASN A 5 -8.21 -23.11 15.01
C ASN A 5 -7.74 -24.39 14.31
N GLN A 6 -7.63 -24.38 12.98
CA GLN A 6 -7.05 -25.51 12.23
C GLN A 6 -5.56 -25.70 12.53
N ILE A 7 -4.78 -24.61 12.67
CA ILE A 7 -3.36 -24.69 13.08
C ILE A 7 -3.26 -25.32 14.46
N TRP A 8 -4.04 -24.83 15.41
CA TRP A 8 -4.05 -25.31 16.79
C TRP A 8 -4.42 -26.80 16.90
N HIS A 9 -5.51 -27.23 16.25
CA HIS A 9 -5.95 -28.63 16.31
C HIS A 9 -5.00 -29.61 15.64
N LYS A 10 -4.26 -29.19 14.62
CA LYS A 10 -3.29 -30.06 13.94
C LYS A 10 -1.92 -30.03 14.63
N ALA A 11 -1.51 -28.88 15.14
CA ALA A 11 -0.26 -28.73 15.87
C ALA A 11 -0.30 -29.38 17.25
N SER A 12 -1.44 -29.33 17.97
CA SER A 12 -1.63 -30.05 19.24
C SER A 12 -1.48 -31.57 19.14
N LYS A 13 -1.64 -32.15 17.94
CA LYS A 13 -1.41 -33.58 17.68
C LYS A 13 0.07 -33.92 17.45
N ARG A 14 0.91 -32.93 17.12
CA ARG A 14 2.33 -33.10 16.75
C ARG A 14 3.30 -32.55 17.79
N LEU A 15 2.99 -31.41 18.41
CA LEU A 15 3.83 -30.70 19.38
C LEU A 15 3.36 -31.02 20.81
N LYS A 16 4.30 -31.16 21.74
CA LYS A 16 4.02 -31.46 23.16
C LYS A 16 4.89 -30.59 24.08
N GLY A 17 4.41 -30.37 25.31
CA GLY A 17 5.17 -29.65 26.34
C GLY A 17 5.29 -28.15 26.06
N HIS A 18 6.47 -27.57 26.33
CA HIS A 18 6.71 -26.13 26.24
C HIS A 18 6.47 -25.54 24.84
N MET A 19 6.81 -26.27 23.77
CA MET A 19 6.60 -25.81 22.39
C MET A 19 5.12 -25.65 22.00
N LEU A 20 4.21 -26.39 22.65
CA LEU A 20 2.77 -26.23 22.43
C LEU A 20 2.24 -24.98 23.15
N ALA A 21 2.78 -24.65 24.32
CA ALA A 21 2.44 -23.44 25.06
C ALA A 21 2.93 -22.17 24.33
N ASP A 22 4.14 -22.22 23.76
CA ASP A 22 4.69 -21.12 22.96
C ASP A 22 3.90 -20.90 21.66
N LEU A 23 3.53 -21.98 20.97
CA LEU A 23 2.64 -21.90 19.80
C LEU A 23 1.27 -21.32 20.17
N TYR A 24 0.72 -21.66 21.34
CA TYR A 24 -0.56 -21.10 21.79
C TYR A 24 -0.49 -19.59 21.98
N ALA A 25 0.60 -19.10 22.60
CA ALA A 25 0.84 -17.67 22.77
C ALA A 25 0.96 -16.95 21.43
N ASP A 26 1.76 -17.50 20.51
CA ASP A 26 1.96 -16.97 19.15
C ASP A 26 0.63 -16.92 18.35
N LEU A 27 -0.16 -17.99 18.41
CA LEU A 27 -1.48 -18.06 17.75
C LEU A 27 -2.50 -17.09 18.35
N LYS A 28 -2.45 -16.84 19.67
CA LYS A 28 -3.34 -15.90 20.35
C LYS A 28 -3.03 -14.45 19.96
N ILE A 29 -1.76 -14.10 19.79
CA ILE A 29 -1.33 -12.80 19.25
C ILE A 29 -1.82 -12.65 17.81
N GLN A 30 -1.65 -13.69 17.00
CA GLN A 30 -2.10 -13.72 15.61
C GLN A 30 -3.64 -13.60 15.48
N ASP A 31 -4.42 -14.19 16.39
CA ASP A 31 -5.87 -14.06 16.38
C ASP A 31 -6.33 -12.62 16.67
N GLY A 32 -5.62 -11.92 17.56
CA GLY A 32 -5.84 -10.49 17.79
C GLY A 32 -5.55 -9.63 16.55
N LEU A 33 -4.48 -9.95 15.82
CA LEU A 33 -4.12 -9.26 14.58
C LEU A 33 -5.14 -9.51 13.45
N GLU A 34 -5.63 -10.74 13.31
CA GLU A 34 -6.70 -11.11 12.38
C GLU A 34 -8.03 -10.42 12.72
N LEU A 35 -8.35 -10.26 14.01
CA LEU A 35 -9.54 -9.54 14.45
C LEU A 35 -9.47 -8.05 14.12
N GLN A 36 -8.29 -7.44 14.31
CA GLN A 36 -8.02 -6.05 13.92
C GLN A 36 -8.11 -5.87 12.40
N LEU A 37 -7.53 -6.79 11.63
CA LEU A 37 -7.64 -6.78 10.16
C LEU A 37 -9.09 -6.87 9.71
N LYS A 38 -9.88 -7.76 10.32
CA LYS A 38 -11.30 -7.91 10.00
C LYS A 38 -12.09 -6.62 10.28
N ARG A 39 -11.78 -5.92 11.36
CA ARG A 39 -12.37 -4.61 11.70
C ARG A 39 -11.99 -3.55 10.67
N LEU A 40 -10.71 -3.44 10.33
CA LEU A 40 -10.20 -2.48 9.36
C LEU A 40 -10.76 -2.72 7.95
N LYS A 41 -10.95 -3.98 7.56
CA LYS A 41 -11.62 -4.36 6.32
C LYS A 41 -13.12 -4.03 6.32
N SER A 42 -13.81 -4.16 7.46
CA SER A 42 -15.22 -3.75 7.55
C SER A 42 -15.42 -2.23 7.53
N GLU A 43 -14.39 -1.47 7.87
CA GLU A 43 -14.37 -0.01 7.88
C GLU A 43 -13.84 0.58 6.55
N ASP A 44 -13.51 -0.26 5.56
CA ASP A 44 -13.00 0.11 4.22
C ASP A 44 -11.68 0.94 4.26
N MET A 45 -10.91 0.77 5.34
CA MET A 45 -9.69 1.53 5.66
C MET A 45 -8.39 0.85 5.20
N ASP A 46 -8.47 -0.35 4.63
CA ASP A 46 -7.33 -1.14 4.13
C ASP A 46 -7.44 -1.36 2.61
N LYS A 47 -7.72 -0.29 1.85
CA LYS A 47 -7.84 -0.35 0.37
C LYS A 47 -6.54 -0.78 -0.33
N GLY A 48 -5.40 -0.60 0.34
CA GLY A 48 -4.08 -0.99 -0.13
C GLY A 48 -3.60 -2.38 0.34
N GLY A 49 -4.34 -3.08 1.20
CA GLY A 49 -4.01 -4.45 1.65
C GLY A 49 -2.69 -4.59 2.43
N MET A 50 -2.05 -3.50 2.85
CA MET A 50 -0.75 -3.56 3.54
C MET A 50 -0.85 -4.27 4.88
N LYS A 51 -1.93 -4.04 5.63
CA LYS A 51 -2.14 -4.70 6.93
C LYS A 51 -2.53 -6.16 6.74
N GLU A 52 -3.26 -6.49 5.67
CA GLU A 52 -3.49 -7.88 5.31
C GLU A 52 -2.18 -8.63 5.03
N ALA A 53 -1.26 -8.02 4.27
CA ALA A 53 0.04 -8.61 3.97
C ALA A 53 0.85 -8.84 5.25
N GLU A 54 0.93 -7.84 6.15
CA GLU A 54 1.65 -7.95 7.42
C GLU A 54 1.12 -9.10 8.30
N VAL A 55 -0.21 -9.20 8.43
CA VAL A 55 -0.86 -10.25 9.22
C VAL A 55 -0.58 -11.65 8.63
N ARG A 56 -0.54 -11.77 7.31
CA ARG A 56 -0.23 -13.04 6.64
C ARG A 56 1.24 -13.43 6.75
N ILE A 57 2.17 -12.47 6.70
CA ILE A 57 3.61 -12.69 6.95
C ILE A 57 3.82 -13.24 8.36
N LYS A 58 3.23 -12.58 9.37
CA LYS A 58 3.33 -13.04 10.77
C LYS A 58 2.76 -14.43 10.98
N LEU A 59 1.65 -14.78 10.33
CA LEU A 59 1.08 -16.13 10.39
C LEU A 59 2.06 -17.18 9.83
N ARG A 60 2.77 -16.85 8.75
CA ARG A 60 3.76 -17.72 8.15
C ARG A 60 4.97 -17.90 9.03
N ASP A 61 5.49 -16.83 9.62
CA ASP A 61 6.64 -16.92 10.51
C ASP A 61 6.35 -17.89 11.66
N ILE A 62 5.13 -17.89 12.18
CA ILE A 62 4.66 -18.87 13.18
C ILE A 62 4.64 -20.28 12.56
N VAL A 63 4.04 -20.48 11.39
CA VAL A 63 4.00 -21.80 10.74
C VAL A 63 5.40 -22.36 10.44
N ASN A 64 6.34 -21.51 10.04
CA ASN A 64 7.73 -21.85 9.76
C ASN A 64 8.48 -22.20 11.06
N LYS A 65 8.34 -21.37 12.09
CA LYS A 65 8.99 -21.55 13.40
C LYS A 65 8.66 -22.91 14.04
N TYR A 66 7.46 -23.43 13.79
CA TYR A 66 7.02 -24.71 14.34
C TYR A 66 6.97 -25.87 13.31
N ASN A 67 7.57 -25.69 12.12
CA ASN A 67 7.59 -26.69 11.03
C ASN A 67 6.20 -27.27 10.69
N LEU A 68 5.19 -26.40 10.61
CA LEU A 68 3.81 -26.76 10.28
C LEU A 68 3.47 -26.57 8.79
N GLN A 69 4.48 -26.39 7.94
CA GLN A 69 4.33 -26.10 6.51
C GLN A 69 3.58 -27.21 5.74
N ASP A 70 3.85 -28.48 6.05
CA ASP A 70 3.21 -29.63 5.39
C ASP A 70 1.71 -29.76 5.69
N VAL A 71 1.25 -29.03 6.71
CA VAL A 71 -0.06 -29.22 7.34
C VAL A 71 -1.04 -28.13 6.90
N ILE A 72 -0.50 -26.97 6.51
CA ILE A 72 -1.23 -25.77 6.10
C ILE A 72 -0.46 -25.09 4.97
N HIS A 73 -1.04 -25.13 3.77
CA HIS A 73 -0.59 -24.27 2.68
C HIS A 73 -1.12 -22.85 2.93
N ILE A 74 -0.25 -21.94 3.35
CA ILE A 74 -0.53 -20.50 3.34
C ILE A 74 -0.08 -20.01 1.96
N PRO A 75 -0.99 -19.52 1.08
CA PRO A 75 -0.61 -18.98 -0.22
C PRO A 75 0.47 -17.92 -0.07
N ASP A 76 1.43 -17.94 -0.98
CA ASP A 76 2.65 -17.16 -0.82
C ASP A 76 2.36 -15.65 -0.95
N VAL A 77 2.47 -14.88 0.14
CA VAL A 77 2.29 -13.41 0.14
C VAL A 77 3.62 -12.67 0.13
N THR A 78 4.73 -13.38 0.27
CA THR A 78 6.06 -12.86 -0.01
C THR A 78 6.86 -13.97 -0.66
N GLY A 79 7.41 -13.75 -1.85
CA GLY A 79 8.58 -14.51 -2.26
C GLY A 79 9.53 -14.54 -1.07
N THR A 80 9.73 -15.72 -0.50
CA THR A 80 10.49 -15.84 0.75
C THR A 80 11.97 -15.78 0.42
N ASN A 81 12.63 -14.75 0.93
CA ASN A 81 14.00 -14.75 1.41
C ASN A 81 14.97 -15.80 0.81
N GLU A 82 15.23 -15.70 -0.49
CA GLU A 82 16.55 -16.01 -1.02
C GLU A 82 17.13 -14.70 -1.55
N ALA A 83 17.89 -14.03 -0.69
CA ALA A 83 18.58 -12.77 -0.95
C ALA A 83 17.67 -11.56 -1.25
N PHE A 84 18.09 -10.41 -0.72
CA PHE A 84 17.86 -9.15 -1.39
C PHE A 84 18.57 -9.20 -2.76
N SER A 85 17.93 -9.82 -3.75
CA SER A 85 18.06 -9.32 -5.10
C SER A 85 16.79 -8.54 -5.37
N ASN A 86 16.94 -7.25 -5.68
CA ASN A 86 15.89 -6.40 -6.25
C ASN A 86 15.48 -6.87 -7.66
N ASP A 87 15.61 -8.15 -7.97
CA ASP A 87 15.39 -8.70 -9.29
C ASP A 87 13.93 -9.08 -9.40
N ILE A 88 13.12 -8.07 -9.71
CA ILE A 88 11.88 -8.28 -10.45
C ILE A 88 12.25 -9.14 -11.65
N PRO A 89 11.65 -10.34 -11.83
CA PRO A 89 11.94 -11.20 -12.96
C PRO A 89 11.89 -10.38 -14.25
N PRO A 90 12.84 -10.60 -15.19
CA PRO A 90 12.94 -9.76 -16.38
C PRO A 90 11.64 -9.75 -17.21
N ASP A 91 10.84 -10.83 -17.10
CA ASP A 91 9.66 -11.04 -17.94
C ASP A 91 8.37 -11.23 -17.11
N PHE A 92 7.30 -10.54 -17.54
CA PHE A 92 5.93 -10.75 -17.04
C PHE A 92 5.32 -12.01 -17.69
N LYS A 93 4.61 -12.84 -16.91
CA LYS A 93 3.97 -14.06 -17.45
C LYS A 93 2.77 -13.74 -18.35
N ASP A 94 2.08 -12.64 -18.06
CA ASP A 94 0.93 -12.21 -18.85
C ASP A 94 1.36 -11.47 -20.13
N LYS A 95 0.88 -11.96 -21.28
CA LYS A 95 1.20 -11.40 -22.61
C LYS A 95 0.70 -9.97 -22.82
N LYS A 96 -0.36 -9.56 -22.11
CA LYS A 96 -0.92 -8.20 -22.19
C LYS A 96 -0.10 -7.24 -21.32
N LEU A 97 0.35 -7.67 -20.14
CA LEU A 97 1.30 -6.91 -19.33
C LEU A 97 2.62 -6.72 -20.06
N GLN A 98 3.16 -7.76 -20.70
CA GLN A 98 4.40 -7.63 -21.47
C GLN A 98 4.30 -6.58 -22.60
N LYS A 99 3.21 -6.58 -23.36
CA LYS A 99 2.97 -5.56 -24.41
C LYS A 99 2.83 -4.15 -23.86
N LEU A 100 2.18 -4.00 -22.70
CA LEU A 100 2.05 -2.70 -22.04
C LEU A 100 3.40 -2.20 -21.50
N TRP A 101 4.27 -3.11 -21.06
CA TRP A 101 5.61 -2.80 -20.59
C TRP A 101 6.53 -2.39 -21.73
N GLU A 102 6.53 -3.13 -22.84
CA GLU A 102 7.27 -2.75 -24.06
C GLU A 102 6.85 -1.34 -24.54
N LYS A 103 5.54 -1.08 -24.56
CA LYS A 103 5.01 0.24 -24.93
C LYS A 103 5.43 1.35 -23.95
N ALA A 104 5.56 1.04 -22.67
CA ALA A 104 6.03 1.98 -21.67
C ALA A 104 7.54 2.26 -21.82
N GLY A 105 8.34 1.26 -22.19
CA GLY A 105 9.77 1.44 -22.50
C GLY A 105 10.02 2.47 -23.61
N ASP A 106 9.14 2.51 -24.62
CA ASP A 106 9.20 3.46 -25.73
C ASP A 106 8.69 4.88 -25.37
N SER A 107 8.10 5.08 -24.18
CA SER A 107 7.44 6.33 -23.78
C SER A 107 8.36 7.37 -23.10
N GLY A 108 9.64 7.05 -22.92
CA GLY A 108 10.67 8.01 -22.45
C GLY A 108 10.63 8.34 -20.96
N PHE A 109 10.22 7.40 -20.10
CA PHE A 109 10.24 7.58 -18.63
C PHE A 109 11.66 7.70 -18.07
N SER A 110 11.82 8.40 -16.94
CA SER A 110 13.06 8.36 -16.16
C SER A 110 13.29 7.00 -15.49
N ASP A 111 14.53 6.72 -15.07
CA ASP A 111 14.88 5.43 -14.44
C ASP A 111 14.06 5.16 -13.16
N GLU A 112 13.80 6.19 -12.34
CA GLU A 112 13.01 6.07 -11.11
C GLU A 112 11.53 5.80 -11.39
N GLU A 113 10.96 6.49 -12.38
CA GLU A 113 9.58 6.26 -12.82
C GLU A 113 9.42 4.89 -13.45
N MET A 114 10.42 4.44 -14.21
CA MET A 114 10.45 3.10 -14.79
C MET A 114 10.47 2.03 -13.70
N GLU A 115 11.24 2.23 -12.61
CA GLU A 115 11.26 1.31 -11.48
C GLU A 115 9.91 1.25 -10.76
N ASN A 116 9.28 2.41 -10.53
CA ASN A 116 7.95 2.49 -9.91
C ASN A 116 6.88 1.86 -10.81
N LEU A 117 6.92 2.12 -12.11
CA LEU A 117 6.02 1.49 -13.07
C LEU A 117 6.23 -0.02 -13.09
N LYS A 118 7.47 -0.51 -13.02
CA LYS A 118 7.78 -1.95 -12.95
C LYS A 118 7.16 -2.60 -11.72
N LYS A 119 7.19 -1.92 -10.56
CA LYS A 119 6.53 -2.38 -9.33
C LYS A 119 5.02 -2.49 -9.52
N GLU A 120 4.37 -1.49 -10.11
CA GLU A 120 2.92 -1.53 -10.38
C GLU A 120 2.52 -2.65 -11.34
N PHE A 121 3.30 -2.87 -12.41
CA PHE A 121 3.10 -4.01 -13.31
C PHE A 121 3.26 -5.35 -12.60
N TRP A 122 4.23 -5.45 -11.70
CA TRP A 122 4.43 -6.65 -10.89
C TRP A 122 3.27 -6.91 -9.93
N HIS A 123 2.75 -5.88 -9.26
CA HIS A 123 1.56 -6.00 -8.42
C HIS A 123 0.34 -6.48 -9.21
N GLN A 124 0.21 -6.03 -10.46
CA GLN A 124 -0.85 -6.48 -11.34
C GLN A 124 -0.69 -7.95 -11.76
N GLN A 125 0.54 -8.40 -12.03
CA GLN A 125 0.84 -9.81 -12.28
C GLN A 125 0.48 -10.68 -11.08
N LEU A 126 0.78 -10.23 -9.85
CA LEU A 126 0.43 -10.97 -8.63
C LEU A 126 -1.08 -11.10 -8.45
N LYS A 127 -1.85 -10.03 -8.74
CA LYS A 127 -3.33 -10.08 -8.69
C LYS A 127 -3.90 -11.08 -9.69
N LEU A 128 -3.32 -11.18 -10.89
CA LEU A 128 -3.71 -12.15 -11.91
C LEU A 128 -3.43 -13.59 -11.45
N ASP A 129 -2.22 -13.85 -10.96
CA ASP A 129 -1.84 -15.16 -10.45
C ASP A 129 -2.78 -15.59 -9.29
N GLU A 130 -3.15 -14.67 -8.39
CA GLU A 130 -4.12 -14.94 -7.33
C GLU A 130 -5.53 -15.24 -7.86
N TYR A 131 -5.99 -14.49 -8.87
CA TYR A 131 -7.27 -14.72 -9.52
C TYR A 131 -7.34 -16.08 -10.21
N ASP A 132 -6.28 -16.48 -10.93
CA ASP A 132 -6.23 -17.77 -11.61
C ASP A 132 -6.23 -18.94 -10.61
N LEU A 133 -5.48 -18.83 -9.51
CA LEU A 133 -5.51 -19.80 -8.42
C LEU A 133 -6.91 -19.95 -7.79
N LEU A 134 -7.60 -18.84 -7.52
CA LEU A 134 -8.95 -18.85 -6.98
C LEU A 134 -9.96 -19.44 -7.98
N LYS A 135 -9.80 -19.13 -9.26
CA LYS A 135 -10.65 -19.62 -10.34
C LYS A 135 -10.48 -21.13 -10.57
N ASP A 136 -9.26 -21.64 -10.52
CA ASP A 136 -9.02 -23.08 -10.67
C ASP A 136 -9.44 -23.87 -9.43
N GLY A 137 -9.26 -23.30 -8.23
CA GLY A 137 -9.86 -23.84 -7.01
C GLY A 137 -11.39 -23.86 -7.06
N PHE A 138 -12.01 -22.88 -7.72
CA PHE A 138 -13.46 -22.83 -7.91
C PHE A 138 -13.98 -23.86 -8.91
N LYS A 139 -13.28 -24.08 -10.04
CA LYS A 139 -13.60 -25.18 -10.98
C LYS A 139 -13.50 -26.54 -10.30
N SER A 140 -12.44 -26.76 -9.53
CA SER A 140 -12.24 -28.02 -8.82
C SER A 140 -13.32 -28.31 -7.77
N ILE A 141 -13.97 -27.26 -7.21
CA ILE A 141 -15.14 -27.41 -6.33
C ILE A 141 -16.42 -27.62 -7.15
N SER A 142 -16.59 -26.88 -8.25
CA SER A 142 -17.73 -27.05 -9.16
C SER A 142 -17.82 -28.44 -9.78
N ASP A 143 -16.67 -29.10 -10.01
CA ASP A 143 -16.61 -30.47 -10.54
C ASP A 143 -16.96 -31.53 -9.49
N LEU A 144 -16.90 -31.19 -8.18
CA LEU A 144 -17.24 -32.08 -7.07
C LEU A 144 -18.71 -31.92 -6.60
N ASP A 145 -19.36 -30.80 -6.94
CA ASP A 145 -20.68 -30.40 -6.41
C ASP A 145 -21.90 -30.88 -7.25
N MET A 146 -21.74 -31.93 -8.06
CA MET A 146 -22.90 -32.66 -8.61
C MET A 146 -23.60 -33.58 -7.57
N ILE A 147 -23.33 -33.41 -6.27
CA ILE A 147 -24.00 -34.16 -5.20
C ILE A 147 -24.42 -33.20 -4.05
N ASP A 148 -25.69 -32.82 -4.11
CA ASP A 148 -26.64 -32.73 -2.99
C ASP A 148 -26.43 -31.68 -1.86
N ASN A 149 -27.30 -30.66 -1.86
CA ASN A 149 -27.88 -29.97 -0.69
C ASN A 149 -27.00 -29.71 0.56
N SER A 150 -25.79 -29.16 0.40
CA SER A 150 -25.00 -28.66 1.52
C SER A 150 -25.25 -27.18 1.81
N LEU A 151 -25.14 -26.80 3.09
CA LEU A 151 -25.24 -25.44 3.66
C LEU A 151 -24.23 -24.42 3.07
N ASP A 152 -23.41 -24.83 2.11
CA ASP A 152 -22.26 -24.11 1.53
C ASP A 152 -22.62 -23.23 0.31
N GLY A 153 -23.90 -23.23 -0.13
CA GLY A 153 -24.38 -22.34 -1.21
C GLY A 153 -24.16 -20.84 -0.91
N PHE A 154 -24.23 -20.43 0.35
CA PHE A 154 -23.91 -19.06 0.79
C PHE A 154 -22.42 -18.70 0.62
N ASN A 155 -21.53 -19.68 0.67
CA ASN A 155 -20.09 -19.50 0.50
C ASN A 155 -19.72 -19.44 -0.99
N TYR A 156 -20.44 -20.17 -1.85
CA TYR A 156 -20.30 -20.10 -3.30
C TYR A 156 -20.62 -18.71 -3.84
N ASP A 157 -21.75 -18.12 -3.44
CA ASP A 157 -22.13 -16.77 -3.86
C ASP A 157 -21.14 -15.70 -3.38
N LYS A 158 -20.60 -15.85 -2.17
CA LYS A 158 -19.61 -14.93 -1.62
C LYS A 158 -18.26 -15.06 -2.33
N LYS A 159 -17.81 -16.29 -2.62
CA LYS A 159 -16.61 -16.56 -3.42
C LYS A 159 -16.76 -16.06 -4.86
N ASN A 160 -17.93 -16.23 -5.48
CA ASN A 160 -18.24 -15.74 -6.82
C ASN A 160 -18.28 -14.20 -6.88
N LYS A 161 -18.86 -13.54 -5.87
CA LYS A 161 -18.79 -12.07 -5.73
C LYS A 161 -17.35 -11.58 -5.57
N ASN A 162 -16.53 -12.30 -4.80
CA ASN A 162 -15.10 -11.97 -4.65
C ASN A 162 -14.34 -12.12 -5.99
N LEU A 163 -14.59 -13.20 -6.74
CA LEU A 163 -13.99 -13.43 -8.05
C LEU A 163 -14.36 -12.32 -9.05
N LYS A 164 -15.64 -11.88 -9.04
CA LYS A 164 -16.10 -10.77 -9.88
C LYS A 164 -15.46 -9.44 -9.49
N SER A 165 -15.28 -9.18 -8.18
CA SER A 165 -14.58 -7.99 -7.70
C SER A 165 -13.12 -7.99 -8.15
N MET A 166 -12.39 -9.09 -7.91
CA MET A 166 -10.99 -9.21 -8.33
C MET A 166 -10.83 -9.08 -9.86
N ASN A 167 -11.75 -9.65 -10.64
CA ASN A 167 -11.72 -9.49 -12.10
C ASN A 167 -11.93 -8.03 -12.53
N LYS A 168 -12.77 -7.30 -11.81
CA LYS A 168 -12.94 -5.86 -12.02
C LYS A 168 -11.66 -5.10 -11.65
N ASP A 169 -11.08 -5.38 -10.49
CA ASP A 169 -9.85 -4.73 -10.01
C ASP A 169 -8.67 -5.01 -10.95
N ILE A 170 -8.60 -6.22 -11.51
CA ILE A 170 -7.62 -6.59 -12.54
C ILE A 170 -7.89 -5.78 -13.82
N LYS A 171 -9.13 -5.69 -14.27
CA LYS A 171 -9.47 -4.91 -15.47
C LYS A 171 -9.11 -3.43 -15.30
N ASP A 172 -9.49 -2.84 -14.16
CA ASP A 172 -9.20 -1.45 -13.83
C ASP A 172 -7.69 -1.23 -13.72
N GLY A 173 -6.95 -2.19 -13.14
CA GLY A 173 -5.48 -2.19 -13.11
C GLY A 173 -4.85 -2.18 -14.51
N TYR A 174 -5.36 -2.97 -15.45
CA TYR A 174 -4.90 -2.92 -16.84
C TYR A 174 -5.17 -1.59 -17.52
N GLU A 175 -6.34 -0.99 -17.30
CA GLU A 175 -6.71 0.31 -17.87
C GLU A 175 -5.81 1.41 -17.29
N ASN A 176 -5.51 1.35 -15.99
CA ASN A 176 -4.57 2.26 -15.33
C ASN A 176 -3.15 2.10 -15.85
N LEU A 177 -2.62 0.87 -15.96
CA LEU A 177 -1.29 0.62 -16.52
C LEU A 177 -1.21 1.01 -18.00
N ALA A 178 -2.27 0.80 -18.78
CA ALA A 178 -2.34 1.24 -20.17
C ALA A 178 -2.33 2.75 -20.29
N THR A 179 -3.01 3.45 -19.37
CA THR A 179 -3.02 4.92 -19.31
C THR A 179 -1.66 5.46 -18.89
N LEU A 180 -1.07 4.88 -17.84
CA LEU A 180 0.26 5.24 -17.34
C LEU A 180 1.33 4.99 -18.40
N GLY A 181 1.41 3.79 -18.97
CA GLY A 181 2.41 3.44 -19.97
C GLY A 181 2.23 4.13 -21.33
N SER A 182 1.02 4.61 -21.64
CA SER A 182 0.75 5.41 -22.85
C SER A 182 0.81 6.91 -22.61
N LYS A 183 0.93 7.35 -21.35
CA LYS A 183 1.21 8.74 -21.03
C LYS A 183 2.65 8.97 -21.49
N LYS A 184 2.80 9.38 -22.75
CA LYS A 184 4.05 9.99 -23.20
C LYS A 184 4.40 11.05 -22.16
N HIS A 185 5.67 11.12 -21.80
CA HIS A 185 6.23 12.27 -21.14
C HIS A 185 6.01 13.47 -22.06
N PHE A 186 4.79 14.02 -22.03
CA PHE A 186 4.53 15.34 -22.55
C PHE A 186 5.34 16.26 -21.65
N GLU A 187 6.14 17.09 -22.29
CA GLU A 187 6.86 18.24 -21.75
C GLU A 187 5.86 19.25 -21.14
N ASP A 188 5.05 18.81 -20.19
CA ASP A 188 4.13 19.63 -19.42
C ASP A 188 4.68 19.70 -17.99
N ASP A 189 5.91 20.22 -17.91
CA ASP A 189 6.54 20.77 -16.70
C ASP A 189 5.73 21.95 -16.11
N GLU A 190 4.58 22.31 -16.69
CA GLU A 190 3.68 23.34 -16.16
C GLU A 190 2.83 22.88 -14.97
N LEU A 191 2.72 21.57 -14.70
CA LEU A 191 1.94 21.02 -13.58
C LEU A 191 2.74 20.07 -12.69
N GLU A 192 4.01 20.37 -12.43
CA GLU A 192 4.87 19.51 -11.61
C GLU A 192 4.42 19.38 -10.14
N PHE A 193 3.77 20.43 -9.61
CA PHE A 193 3.34 20.49 -8.21
C PHE A 193 1.82 20.55 -8.07
N LYS A 194 1.26 19.71 -7.18
CA LYS A 194 -0.17 19.63 -6.87
C LYS A 194 -0.58 20.64 -5.80
N ASP A 195 0.30 20.90 -4.82
CA ASP A 195 0.01 21.86 -3.75
C ASP A 195 0.24 23.31 -4.23
N LYS A 196 -0.80 24.13 -4.06
CA LYS A 196 -0.81 25.55 -4.48
C LYS A 196 0.39 26.34 -3.93
N ARG A 197 0.82 26.08 -2.69
CA ARG A 197 1.92 26.83 -2.05
C ARG A 197 3.25 26.50 -2.70
N VAL A 198 3.44 25.24 -3.08
CA VAL A 198 4.65 24.76 -3.75
C VAL A 198 4.72 25.35 -5.15
N TYR A 199 3.59 25.33 -5.87
CA TYR A 199 3.46 25.97 -7.18
C TYR A 199 3.73 27.49 -7.12
N GLU A 200 3.17 28.19 -6.14
CA GLU A 200 3.42 29.63 -5.94
C GLU A 200 4.92 29.92 -5.74
N LEU A 201 5.63 29.10 -4.95
CA LEU A 201 7.08 29.22 -4.73
C LEU A 201 7.88 28.95 -6.01
N TYR A 202 7.50 27.93 -6.79
CA TYR A 202 8.13 27.61 -8.07
C TYR A 202 7.95 28.74 -9.09
N ALA A 203 6.72 29.26 -9.22
CA ALA A 203 6.40 30.37 -10.12
C ALA A 203 7.17 31.65 -9.75
N MET A 204 7.42 31.89 -8.46
CA MET A 204 8.27 32.98 -7.99
C MET A 204 9.75 32.73 -8.29
N ALA A 205 10.24 31.49 -8.14
CA ALA A 205 11.62 31.12 -8.45
C ALA A 205 11.93 31.25 -9.94
N ARG A 206 11.02 30.84 -10.84
CA ARG A 206 11.17 31.04 -12.30
C ARG A 206 11.29 32.51 -12.73
N LYS A 207 10.73 33.42 -11.93
CA LYS A 207 10.80 34.88 -12.15
C LYS A 207 11.99 35.54 -11.45
N SER A 208 12.76 34.77 -10.70
CA SER A 208 13.94 35.25 -9.98
C SER A 208 15.21 35.08 -10.83
N ASN A 209 16.31 35.70 -10.43
CA ASN A 209 17.60 35.61 -11.13
C ASN A 209 18.40 34.34 -10.72
N MET A 210 17.72 33.23 -10.46
CA MET A 210 18.40 31.95 -10.17
C MET A 210 19.03 31.40 -11.44
N THR A 211 20.24 30.86 -11.32
CA THR A 211 20.84 30.06 -12.40
C THR A 211 20.08 28.75 -12.58
N GLU A 212 20.21 28.12 -13.75
CA GLU A 212 19.54 26.83 -14.02
C GLU A 212 19.88 25.77 -12.96
N ALA A 213 21.15 25.71 -12.52
CA ALA A 213 21.58 24.78 -11.48
C ALA A 213 20.94 25.08 -10.11
N GLU A 214 20.77 26.36 -9.75
CA GLU A 214 20.09 26.76 -8.52
C GLU A 214 18.58 26.51 -8.58
N LEU A 215 17.97 26.71 -9.74
CA LEU A 215 16.56 26.42 -9.98
C LEU A 215 16.28 24.92 -9.85
N GLN A 216 17.13 24.07 -10.45
CA GLN A 216 17.03 22.61 -10.30
C GLN A 216 17.22 22.17 -8.84
N SER A 217 18.20 22.72 -8.13
CA SER A 217 18.37 22.46 -6.69
C SER A 217 17.16 22.93 -5.88
N PHE A 218 16.53 24.04 -6.26
CA PHE A 218 15.33 24.55 -5.60
C PHE A 218 14.09 23.70 -5.91
N MET A 219 13.99 23.17 -7.13
CA MET A 219 12.94 22.25 -7.56
C MET A 219 12.95 20.96 -6.73
N GLU A 220 14.13 20.38 -6.46
CA GLU A 220 14.25 19.22 -5.59
C GLU A 220 13.85 19.54 -4.12
N GLU A 221 14.23 20.73 -3.62
CA GLU A 221 13.78 21.19 -2.31
C GLU A 221 12.24 21.35 -2.24
N LEU A 222 11.61 21.80 -3.33
CA LEU A 222 10.16 21.90 -3.44
C LEU A 222 9.48 20.53 -3.49
N ARG A 223 10.05 19.55 -4.20
CA ARG A 223 9.57 18.15 -4.22
C ARG A 223 9.59 17.54 -2.81
N HIS A 224 10.69 17.72 -2.09
CA HIS A 224 10.78 17.29 -0.69
C HIS A 224 9.79 18.01 0.22
N PHE A 225 9.51 19.28 -0.05
CA PHE A 225 8.53 20.05 0.70
C PHE A 225 7.09 19.59 0.42
N GLU A 226 6.75 19.29 -0.82
CA GLU A 226 5.46 18.71 -1.19
C GLU A 226 5.24 17.35 -0.53
N HIS A 227 6.23 16.46 -0.54
CA HIS A 227 6.14 15.18 0.18
C HIS A 227 5.89 15.37 1.69
N ARG A 228 6.46 16.41 2.31
CA ARG A 228 6.21 16.74 3.72
C ARG A 228 4.81 17.27 3.95
N ILE A 229 4.24 18.01 2.99
CA ILE A 229 2.84 18.45 3.01
C ILE A 229 1.92 17.24 2.95
N ASP A 230 2.13 16.33 2.01
CA ASP A 230 1.31 15.13 1.83
C ASP A 230 1.30 14.28 3.11
N LYS A 231 2.48 14.08 3.71
CA LYS A 231 2.61 13.38 4.99
C LYS A 231 1.87 14.07 6.14
N HIS A 232 1.82 15.41 6.14
CA HIS A 232 1.07 16.17 7.15
C HIS A 232 -0.43 16.05 6.94
N GLU A 233 -0.93 16.16 5.70
CA GLU A 233 -2.36 15.97 5.41
C GLU A 233 -2.80 14.54 5.74
N TYR A 234 -2.00 13.52 5.41
CA TYR A 234 -2.27 12.14 5.82
C TYR A 234 -2.42 11.99 7.34
N LEU A 235 -1.48 12.54 8.13
CA LEU A 235 -1.55 12.47 9.59
C LEU A 235 -2.79 13.19 10.14
N LYS A 236 -3.17 14.31 9.52
CA LYS A 236 -4.33 15.10 9.91
C LYS A 236 -5.64 14.38 9.59
N GLU A 237 -5.73 13.71 8.45
CA GLU A 237 -6.84 12.81 8.11
C GLU A 237 -6.94 11.66 9.10
N GLU A 238 -5.81 11.03 9.45
CA GLU A 238 -5.78 9.93 10.43
C GLU A 238 -6.27 10.38 11.83
N VAL A 239 -5.87 11.59 12.26
CA VAL A 239 -6.39 12.22 13.48
C VAL A 239 -7.90 12.43 13.38
N GLN A 240 -8.40 12.98 12.27
CA GLN A 240 -9.81 13.27 12.08
C GLN A 240 -10.68 11.99 12.07
N ILE A 241 -10.19 10.92 11.44
CA ILE A 241 -10.87 9.62 11.44
C ILE A 241 -10.93 9.08 12.88
N ALA A 242 -9.83 9.13 13.62
CA ALA A 242 -9.79 8.74 15.02
C ALA A 242 -10.75 9.58 15.89
N GLU A 243 -10.82 10.90 15.71
CA GLU A 243 -11.77 11.76 16.43
C GLU A 243 -13.23 11.38 16.12
N ASN A 244 -13.53 11.11 14.85
CA ASN A 244 -14.88 10.73 14.42
C ASN A 244 -15.32 9.39 15.01
N VAL A 245 -14.42 8.41 15.10
CA VAL A 245 -14.68 7.11 15.73
C VAL A 245 -14.91 7.29 17.24
N LEU A 246 -14.03 8.03 17.92
CA LEU A 246 -14.17 8.28 19.36
C LEU A 246 -15.45 9.04 19.71
N ARG A 247 -15.86 10.00 18.89
CA ARG A 247 -17.13 10.72 19.07
C ARG A 247 -18.35 9.81 18.95
N ARG A 248 -18.26 8.72 18.18
CA ARG A 248 -19.35 7.73 18.04
C ARG A 248 -19.36 6.68 19.16
N GLU A 249 -18.18 6.27 19.65
CA GLU A 249 -18.04 5.17 20.59
C GLU A 249 -18.03 5.59 22.07
N THR A 250 -17.64 6.83 22.39
CA THR A 250 -17.42 7.28 23.78
C THR A 250 -18.42 8.37 24.19
N LYS A 251 -19.23 8.11 25.24
CA LYS A 251 -20.12 9.11 25.87
C LYS A 251 -19.42 9.96 26.95
N ASP A 252 -18.25 9.53 27.46
CA ASP A 252 -17.61 10.10 28.65
C ASP A 252 -16.40 11.02 28.39
N GLY A 253 -16.12 11.42 27.15
CA GLY A 253 -15.17 12.50 26.85
C GLY A 253 -13.68 12.21 27.12
N GLU A 254 -13.31 11.05 27.65
CA GLU A 254 -11.90 10.66 27.81
C GLU A 254 -11.28 10.22 26.47
N MET A 255 -10.34 11.01 25.97
CA MET A 255 -9.60 10.70 24.74
C MET A 255 -8.47 9.69 25.03
N PRO A 256 -8.39 8.55 24.33
CA PRO A 256 -7.31 7.59 24.51
C PRO A 256 -5.93 8.24 24.31
N GLN A 257 -4.95 7.87 25.13
CA GLN A 257 -3.57 8.41 25.03
C GLN A 257 -2.98 8.29 23.62
N LYS A 258 -3.29 7.21 22.90
CA LYS A 258 -2.86 7.02 21.50
C LYS A 258 -3.36 8.12 20.57
N HIS A 259 -4.60 8.58 20.75
CA HIS A 259 -5.17 9.67 19.98
C HIS A 259 -4.46 11.01 20.30
N VAL A 260 -4.19 11.27 21.58
CA VAL A 260 -3.45 12.47 22.01
C VAL A 260 -2.06 12.51 21.38
N LEU A 261 -1.34 11.39 21.38
CA LEU A 261 -0.02 11.29 20.75
C LEU A 261 -0.07 11.49 19.23
N LEU A 262 -1.06 10.90 18.55
CA LEU A 262 -1.24 11.07 17.11
C LEU A 262 -1.51 12.53 16.75
N LYS A 263 -2.37 13.21 17.54
CA LYS A 263 -2.68 14.63 17.38
C LYS A 263 -1.46 15.53 17.62
N GLN A 264 -0.67 15.23 18.65
CA GLN A 264 0.60 15.92 18.90
C GLN A 264 1.56 15.77 17.71
N LYS A 265 1.72 14.53 17.21
CA LYS A 265 2.55 14.26 16.03
C LYS A 265 2.08 15.02 14.79
N ALA A 266 0.78 15.05 14.51
CA ALA A 266 0.24 15.84 13.39
C ALA A 266 0.56 17.34 13.55
N ASN A 267 0.38 17.91 14.75
CA ASN A 267 0.71 19.31 15.04
C ASN A 267 2.21 19.63 14.90
N GLU A 268 3.09 18.72 15.31
CA GLU A 268 4.54 18.86 15.12
C GLU A 268 4.91 18.88 13.64
N TYR A 269 4.32 17.98 12.83
CA TYR A 269 4.51 17.97 11.38
C TYR A 269 3.99 19.26 10.74
N GLY A 270 2.82 19.75 11.16
CA GLY A 270 2.29 21.03 10.69
C GLY A 270 3.20 22.21 11.02
N SER A 271 3.81 22.19 12.21
CA SER A 271 4.81 23.20 12.61
C SER A 271 6.07 23.13 11.76
N LYS A 272 6.54 21.93 11.41
CA LYS A 272 7.68 21.73 10.49
C LYS A 272 7.34 22.24 9.09
N VAL A 273 6.18 21.87 8.53
CA VAL A 273 5.74 22.35 7.21
C VAL A 273 5.71 23.87 7.14
N LYS A 274 5.18 24.54 8.17
CA LYS A 274 5.20 26.02 8.24
C LYS A 274 6.60 26.60 8.24
N LYS A 275 7.55 25.99 8.97
CA LYS A 275 8.95 26.42 9.00
C LYS A 275 9.61 26.27 7.63
N TYR A 276 9.48 25.12 7.00
CA TYR A 276 10.03 24.87 5.66
C TYR A 276 9.45 25.83 4.61
N HIS A 277 8.13 26.06 4.63
CA HIS A 277 7.51 27.06 3.77
C HIS A 277 8.14 28.44 3.93
N ALA A 278 8.32 28.90 5.18
CA ALA A 278 8.90 30.21 5.46
C ALA A 278 10.37 30.30 5.04
N GLU A 279 11.15 29.21 5.16
CA GLU A 279 12.54 29.13 4.70
C GLU A 279 12.63 29.19 3.17
N LEU A 280 11.83 28.39 2.46
CA LEU A 280 11.77 28.40 1.00
C LEU A 280 11.32 29.76 0.46
N GLN A 281 10.30 30.36 1.09
CA GLN A 281 9.82 31.69 0.73
C GLN A 281 10.91 32.76 0.94
N LYS A 282 11.69 32.70 2.02
CA LYS A 282 12.84 33.59 2.24
C LYS A 282 13.92 33.40 1.16
N LYS A 283 14.21 32.16 0.78
CA LYS A 283 15.20 31.83 -0.25
C LYS A 283 14.82 32.43 -1.61
N VAL A 284 13.55 32.25 -2.01
CA VAL A 284 13.02 32.82 -3.27
C VAL A 284 12.96 34.34 -3.22
N ASN A 285 12.49 34.94 -2.12
CA ASN A 285 12.45 36.39 -1.96
C ASN A 285 13.84 37.03 -2.01
N LYS A 286 14.86 36.37 -1.46
CA LYS A 286 16.24 36.85 -1.56
C LYS A 286 16.73 36.85 -3.02
N ALA A 287 16.43 35.79 -3.77
CA ALA A 287 16.78 35.69 -5.18
C ALA A 287 16.02 36.72 -6.05
N LEU A 288 14.77 37.05 -5.68
CA LEU A 288 13.99 38.13 -6.30
C LEU A 288 14.54 39.52 -5.96
N ALA A 289 14.92 39.78 -4.70
CA ALA A 289 15.44 41.08 -4.28
C ALA A 289 16.77 41.43 -4.98
N GLY A 290 17.61 40.42 -5.27
CA GLY A 290 18.82 40.61 -6.08
C GLY A 290 18.57 41.10 -7.52
N HIS A 291 17.34 41.01 -8.03
CA HIS A 291 16.92 41.56 -9.32
C HIS A 291 16.54 43.06 -9.24
N ILE A 292 16.21 43.58 -8.05
CA ILE A 292 15.73 44.97 -7.88
C ILE A 292 16.89 45.95 -7.60
N GLU A 293 18.05 45.45 -7.16
CA GLU A 293 19.24 46.25 -6.83
C GLU A 293 20.25 46.43 -7.99
N LEU A 294 19.90 46.03 -9.23
CA LEU A 294 20.66 46.29 -10.47
C LEU A 294 19.84 47.18 -11.42
#